data_AF-A0A6F8Y475-F1
#
_entry.id   AF-A0A6F8Y475-F1
#
_cell.length_a   1.000
_cell.length_b   1.000
_cell.length_c   1.000
_cell.angle_alpha   90.00
_cell.angle_beta   90.00
_cell.angle_gamma   90.00
#
_symmetry.space_group_name_H-M   'P 1'
#
loop_
_entity.id
_entity.type
_entity.pdbx_description
1 polymer ?
#
loop_
_entity_poly.entity_id
_entity_poly.type
_entity_poly.pdbx_seq_one_letter_code
_entity_poly.pdbx_strand_id
1 'polypeptide(L)'
;MRCGYFRDGISACNKRDPGTGCAALEGINRGHAVLGTSPHCIATHPSDLAVALVAFDAVVHVIGPGGSRSIAINDFYMLPGDAPEREHPLGRGELIVAVDLPGM
;
A
#
# COMPACT_ATOMS: atom_id res chain seq x y z
N MET A 1 -1.87 3.26 6.72
CA MET A 1 -3.36 3.16 6.68
C MET A 1 -4.03 4.04 7.75
N ARG A 2 -5.09 4.80 7.41
CA ARG A 2 -5.87 5.62 8.37
C ARG A 2 -7.38 5.29 8.45
N CYS A 3 -7.85 4.28 7.72
CA CYS A 3 -9.24 3.80 7.76
C CYS A 3 -9.63 3.40 9.19
N GLY A 4 -10.77 3.91 9.67
CA GLY A 4 -11.29 3.60 11.01
C GLY A 4 -11.56 2.10 11.19
N TYR A 5 -12.22 1.47 10.22
CA TYR A 5 -12.55 0.04 10.22
C TYR A 5 -11.32 -0.88 10.24
N PHE A 6 -10.20 -0.44 9.64
CA PHE A 6 -8.94 -1.17 9.74
C PHE A 6 -8.35 -1.08 11.15
N ARG A 7 -8.45 0.09 11.80
CA ARG A 7 -7.80 0.39 13.08
C ARG A 7 -8.60 -0.05 14.31
N ASP A 8 -9.90 -0.21 14.20
CA ASP A 8 -10.76 -0.59 15.34
C ASP A 8 -10.60 -2.05 15.79
N GLY A 9 -10.03 -2.90 14.93
CA GLY A 9 -9.78 -4.33 15.22
C GLY A 9 -11.02 -5.23 15.21
N ILE A 10 -12.23 -4.68 15.06
CA ILE A 10 -13.50 -5.42 15.19
C ILE A 10 -14.31 -5.45 13.91
N SER A 11 -14.21 -4.42 13.07
CA SER A 11 -15.01 -4.32 11.85
C SER A 11 -14.48 -5.22 10.74
N ALA A 12 -15.36 -5.78 9.91
CA ALA A 12 -14.98 -6.52 8.70
C ALA A 12 -13.96 -5.75 7.85
N CYS A 13 -12.78 -6.34 7.59
CA CYS A 13 -11.69 -5.68 6.89
C CYS A 13 -10.76 -6.69 6.19
N ASN A 14 -10.94 -6.88 4.88
CA ASN A 14 -10.11 -7.76 4.05
C ASN A 14 -8.60 -7.46 4.14
N LYS A 15 -8.22 -6.19 4.33
CA LYS A 15 -6.81 -5.79 4.49
C LYS A 15 -6.18 -6.32 5.79
N ARG A 16 -6.99 -6.51 6.85
CA ARG A 16 -6.55 -7.03 8.15
C ARG A 16 -6.73 -8.54 8.24
N ASP A 17 -7.89 -9.02 7.80
CA ASP A 17 -8.29 -10.42 7.83
C ASP A 17 -8.99 -10.78 6.50
N PRO A 18 -8.26 -11.40 5.55
CA PRO A 18 -8.75 -11.67 4.21
C PRO A 18 -10.06 -12.47 4.19
N GLY A 19 -11.02 -12.05 3.37
CA GLY A 19 -12.32 -12.71 3.22
C GLY A 19 -13.40 -12.23 4.20
N THR A 20 -13.07 -11.38 5.18
CA THR A 20 -14.05 -10.85 6.14
C THR A 20 -14.96 -9.75 5.58
N GLY A 21 -14.62 -9.20 4.40
CA GLY A 21 -15.35 -8.10 3.75
C GLY A 21 -14.72 -6.73 4.01
N CYS A 22 -15.33 -5.66 3.48
CA CYS A 22 -14.87 -4.29 3.68
C CYS A 22 -16.00 -3.42 4.25
N ALA A 23 -16.01 -3.22 5.56
CA ALA A 23 -17.02 -2.40 6.24
C ALA A 23 -17.06 -0.94 5.78
N ALA A 24 -15.98 -0.46 5.15
CA ALA A 24 -15.91 0.90 4.62
C ALA A 24 -16.78 1.12 3.38
N LEU A 25 -17.08 0.09 2.58
CA LEU A 25 -17.83 0.23 1.32
C LEU A 25 -19.21 0.87 1.53
N GLU A 26 -19.98 0.29 2.44
CA GLU A 26 -21.34 0.72 2.82
C GLU A 26 -21.36 1.57 4.10
N GLY A 27 -20.18 1.89 4.63
CA GLY A 27 -20.00 2.64 5.87
C GLY A 27 -19.69 4.12 5.66
N ILE A 28 -19.03 4.73 6.65
CA ILE A 28 -18.51 6.10 6.56
C ILE A 28 -17.28 6.09 5.66
N ASN A 29 -17.49 6.42 4.39
CA ASN A 29 -16.46 6.37 3.35
C ASN A 29 -15.88 7.74 2.96
N ARG A 30 -16.24 8.84 3.63
CA ARG A 30 -15.77 10.21 3.31
C ARG A 30 -14.24 10.37 3.20
N GLY A 31 -13.47 9.59 3.95
CA GLY A 31 -11.99 9.60 3.94
C GLY A 31 -11.33 8.52 3.08
N HIS A 32 -12.09 7.82 2.23
CA HIS A 32 -11.64 6.67 1.45
C HIS A 32 -11.36 7.04 -0.02
N ALA A 33 -10.70 6.12 -0.72
CA ALA A 33 -10.20 6.33 -2.06
C ALA A 33 -11.36 6.37 -3.09
N VAL A 34 -11.20 7.22 -4.10
CA VAL A 34 -12.10 7.31 -5.27
C VAL A 34 -11.47 6.73 -6.54
N LEU A 35 -10.16 6.47 -6.55
CA LEU A 35 -9.40 5.89 -7.66
C LEU A 35 -8.59 4.69 -7.15
N GLY A 36 -8.30 3.74 -8.05
CA GLY A 36 -7.48 2.58 -7.73
C GLY A 36 -8.08 1.68 -6.64
N THR A 37 -9.41 1.64 -6.55
CA THR A 37 -10.15 0.85 -5.56
C THR A 37 -10.45 -0.56 -6.05
N SER A 38 -10.97 -1.41 -5.17
CA SER A 38 -11.60 -2.67 -5.52
C SER A 38 -12.80 -2.97 -4.63
N PRO A 39 -13.64 -3.99 -4.97
CA PRO A 39 -14.67 -4.50 -4.06
C PRO A 39 -14.11 -5.06 -2.74
N HIS A 40 -12.79 -5.25 -2.63
CA HIS A 40 -12.17 -5.79 -1.44
C HIS A 40 -11.60 -4.72 -0.52
N CYS A 41 -11.24 -3.54 -1.04
CA CYS A 41 -10.74 -2.43 -0.22
C CYS A 41 -10.82 -1.08 -0.94
N ILE A 42 -11.24 -0.04 -0.21
CA ILE A 42 -11.26 1.36 -0.66
C ILE A 42 -10.30 2.25 0.15
N ALA A 43 -9.26 1.65 0.73
CA ALA A 43 -8.25 2.32 1.53
C ALA A 43 -7.44 3.37 0.75
N THR A 44 -7.16 4.52 1.37
CA THR A 44 -6.14 5.48 0.89
C THR A 44 -4.76 5.19 1.49
N HIS A 45 -3.70 5.43 0.71
CA HIS A 45 -2.35 5.56 1.22
C HIS A 45 -2.16 6.98 1.81
N PRO A 46 -1.80 7.15 3.09
CA PRO A 46 -1.92 8.44 3.77
C PRO A 46 -0.63 9.30 3.75
N SER A 47 0.39 8.91 2.97
CA SER A 47 1.70 9.58 2.99
C SER A 47 1.79 10.68 1.94
N ASP A 48 2.05 11.92 2.37
CA ASP A 48 2.35 13.04 1.48
C ASP A 48 3.70 12.86 0.76
N LEU A 49 4.72 12.32 1.44
CA LEU A 49 6.04 12.05 0.85
C LEU A 49 5.96 11.04 -0.29
N ALA A 50 5.13 10.00 -0.15
CA ALA A 50 4.98 8.97 -1.18
C ALA A 50 4.50 9.55 -2.52
N VAL A 51 3.61 10.56 -2.46
CA VAL A 51 3.12 11.26 -3.66
C VAL A 51 4.27 11.97 -4.37
N ALA A 52 5.13 12.67 -3.62
CA ALA A 52 6.29 13.34 -4.19
C ALA A 52 7.27 12.34 -4.81
N LEU A 53 7.61 11.25 -4.11
CA LEU A 53 8.51 10.23 -4.64
C LEU A 53 8.00 9.62 -5.94
N VAL A 54 6.69 9.32 -6.02
CA VAL A 54 6.02 8.86 -7.24
C VAL A 54 6.13 9.88 -8.36
N ALA A 55 5.85 11.15 -8.09
CA ALA A 55 5.91 12.21 -9.09
C ALA A 55 7.32 12.44 -9.66
N PHE A 56 8.36 12.07 -8.93
CA PHE A 56 9.76 12.19 -9.35
C PHE A 56 10.38 10.85 -9.80
N ASP A 57 9.58 9.82 -10.07
CA ASP A 57 10.07 8.52 -10.55
C ASP A 57 11.17 7.91 -9.65
N ALA A 58 11.01 8.05 -8.33
CA ALA A 58 11.97 7.52 -7.36
C ALA A 58 12.20 6.01 -7.51
N VAL A 59 13.36 5.54 -7.03
CA VAL A 59 13.72 4.12 -7.01
C VAL A 59 13.93 3.67 -5.57
N VAL A 60 13.23 2.61 -5.16
CA VAL A 60 13.37 1.99 -3.84
C VAL A 60 14.39 0.87 -3.91
N HIS A 61 15.43 0.95 -3.09
CA HIS A 61 16.47 -0.08 -3.01
C HIS A 61 16.20 -1.00 -1.83
N VAL A 62 16.24 -2.30 -2.09
CA VAL A 62 16.02 -3.34 -1.08
C VAL A 62 17.15 -4.36 -1.06
N ILE A 63 17.41 -4.93 0.12
CA ILE A 63 18.33 -6.04 0.33
C ILE A 63 17.58 -7.15 1.06
N GLY A 64 17.72 -8.40 0.62
CA GLY A 64 17.14 -9.55 1.28
C GLY A 64 17.92 -10.85 1.06
N PRO A 65 17.34 -12.02 1.39
CA PRO A 65 18.01 -13.31 1.26
C PRO A 65 18.47 -13.65 -0.17
N GLY A 66 17.83 -13.07 -1.19
CA GLY A 66 18.19 -13.23 -2.59
C GLY A 66 19.19 -12.20 -3.12
N GLY A 67 19.74 -11.33 -2.27
CA GLY A 67 20.61 -10.22 -2.66
C GLY A 67 19.89 -8.87 -2.74
N SER A 68 20.51 -7.93 -3.45
CA SER A 68 20.00 -6.56 -3.62
C SER A 68 19.18 -6.42 -4.91
N ARG A 69 18.12 -5.60 -4.87
CA ARG A 69 17.39 -5.19 -6.07
C ARG A 69 16.78 -3.80 -5.92
N SER A 70 16.37 -3.24 -7.05
CA SER A 70 15.71 -1.95 -7.15
C SER A 70 14.28 -2.12 -7.62
N ILE A 71 13.37 -1.29 -7.11
CA ILE A 71 11.94 -1.29 -7.43
C ILE A 71 11.56 0.14 -7.80
N ALA A 72 10.99 0.36 -8.98
CA ALA A 72 10.44 1.66 -9.33
C ALA A 72 9.31 2.01 -8.34
N ILE A 73 9.29 3.25 -7.84
CA ILE A 73 8.29 3.65 -6.83
C ILE A 73 6.85 3.49 -7.32
N ASN A 74 6.62 3.59 -8.65
CA ASN A 74 5.32 3.35 -9.29
C ASN A 74 4.84 1.89 -9.13
N ASP A 75 5.76 0.94 -9.02
CA ASP A 75 5.48 -0.48 -8.79
C ASP A 75 5.53 -0.85 -7.31
N PHE A 76 5.94 0.08 -6.43
CA PHE A 76 6.12 -0.18 -5.02
C PHE A 76 4.81 -0.21 -4.24
N TYR A 77 3.80 0.56 -4.67
CA TYR A 77 2.47 0.58 -4.05
C TYR A 77 1.48 -0.24 -4.90
N MET A 78 1.08 -1.40 -4.40
CA MET A 78 0.14 -2.27 -5.10
C MET A 78 -1.29 -1.76 -5.01
N LEU A 79 -2.03 -1.85 -6.12
CA LEU A 79 -3.48 -1.73 -6.09
C LEU A 79 -4.09 -2.87 -5.25
N PRO A 80 -5.19 -2.61 -4.52
CA PRO A 80 -5.76 -3.59 -3.59
C PRO A 80 -6.20 -4.88 -4.26
N GLY A 81 -6.79 -4.80 -5.46
CA GLY A 81 -7.28 -5.98 -6.21
C GLY A 81 -8.07 -6.93 -5.31
N ASP A 82 -7.72 -8.21 -5.37
CA ASP A 82 -8.31 -9.27 -4.54
C ASP A 82 -7.49 -9.56 -3.26
N ALA A 83 -6.33 -8.92 -3.09
CA ALA A 83 -5.38 -9.19 -2.02
C ALA A 83 -4.95 -7.88 -1.30
N PRO A 84 -5.88 -7.15 -0.68
CA PRO A 84 -5.59 -5.84 -0.09
C PRO A 84 -4.64 -5.87 1.11
N GLU A 85 -4.39 -7.05 1.70
CA GLU A 85 -3.36 -7.29 2.72
C GLU A 85 -1.93 -7.18 2.16
N ARG A 86 -1.75 -7.24 0.83
CA ARG A 86 -0.46 -7.06 0.15
C ARG A 86 -0.35 -5.64 -0.39
N GLU A 87 0.41 -4.80 0.33
CA GLU A 87 0.54 -3.38 -0.01
C GLU A 87 1.78 -3.05 -0.86
N HIS A 88 2.82 -3.87 -0.77
CA HIS A 88 4.11 -3.63 -1.41
C HIS A 88 4.69 -4.94 -1.99
N PRO A 89 5.56 -4.89 -3.03
CA PRO A 89 6.20 -6.05 -3.64
C PRO A 89 7.38 -6.59 -2.83
N LEU A 90 7.40 -6.36 -1.52
CA LEU A 90 8.45 -6.85 -0.63
C LEU A 90 8.26 -8.33 -0.33
N GLY A 91 9.32 -9.09 -0.58
CA GLY A 91 9.46 -10.46 -0.11
C GLY A 91 9.71 -10.52 1.39
N ARG A 92 9.52 -11.71 1.98
CA ARG A 92 9.86 -11.93 3.39
C ARG A 92 11.36 -11.75 3.60
N GLY A 93 11.72 -10.90 4.56
CA GLY A 93 13.12 -10.62 4.89
C GLY A 93 13.80 -9.63 3.96
N GLU A 94 13.09 -9.01 3.02
CA GLU A 94 13.60 -7.84 2.31
C GLU A 94 13.50 -6.59 3.19
N LEU A 95 14.57 -5.79 3.16
CA LEU A 95 14.70 -4.54 3.89
C LEU A 95 14.94 -3.40 2.90
N ILE A 96 14.15 -2.33 3.00
CA ILE A 96 14.42 -1.08 2.29
C ILE A 96 15.65 -0.43 2.90
N VAL A 97 16.65 -0.12 2.07
CA VAL A 97 17.93 0.44 2.51
C VAL A 97 18.20 1.83 1.97
N ALA A 98 17.58 2.20 0.84
CA ALA A 98 17.73 3.54 0.25
C ALA A 98 16.53 3.87 -0.65
N VAL A 99 16.37 5.15 -0.94
CA VAL A 99 15.48 5.68 -1.97
C VAL A 99 16.26 6.72 -2.76
N ASP A 100 16.39 6.50 -4.06
CA ASP A 100 17.10 7.41 -4.97
C ASP A 100 16.10 8.22 -5.79
N LEU A 101 16.44 9.48 -6.08
CA LEU A 101 15.70 10.33 -6.99
C LEU A 101 16.51 10.50 -8.29
N PRO A 102 15.92 10.27 -9.48
CA PRO A 102 16.58 10.52 -10.75
C PRO A 102 17.09 11.97 -10.86
N GLY A 103 18.32 12.13 -11.35
CA GLY A 103 18.92 13.44 -11.61
C GLY A 103 19.59 14.12 -10.41
N MET A 104 19.79 13.40 -9.31
CA MET A 104 20.63 13.79 -8.17
C MET A 104 21.82 12.87 -8.01
#